data_AF-A0A9P7ZPE3-F1
#
_entry.id   AF-A0A9P7ZPE3-F1
#
_cell.length_a   1.000
_cell.length_b   1.000
_cell.length_c   1.000
_cell.angle_alpha   90.00
_cell.angle_beta   90.00
_cell.angle_gamma   90.00
#
_symmetry.space_group_name_H-M   'P 1'
#
loop_
_entity.id
_entity.type
_entity.pdbx_description
1 polymer ?
#
loop_
_entity_poly.entity_id
_entity_poly.type
_entity_poly.pdbx_seq_one_letter_code
_entity_poly.pdbx_strand_id
1 'polypeptide(L)'
;MDDAEKHPIPLFYRIVLLYIEPLFALNGAFLCLASPSHFLDAVSPHHPVANASSLALAPSAALSHSSSSHGNGDDALRNVRILTDMLGIMQLVFAFNLAVTLRVAGTQTKIWRVMCAGMLLSDLLHIAVSVREYGAGGVGGQGVGVGAWRLTDWINFGILIGMGVVRLGAVLGIGIHEGERKDHKGKIS
;
A
#
# COMPACT_ATOMS: atom_id res chain seq x y z
N MET A 1 -5.94 39.91 -14.67
CA MET A 1 -5.33 38.66 -15.17
C MET A 1 -3.99 38.58 -14.47
N ASP A 2 -3.75 37.80 -13.42
CA ASP A 2 -4.33 36.50 -13.10
C ASP A 2 -4.24 36.25 -11.59
N ASP A 3 -5.27 36.66 -10.84
CA ASP A 3 -5.55 36.05 -9.53
C ASP A 3 -6.27 34.71 -9.78
N ALA A 4 -5.60 33.83 -10.54
CA ALA A 4 -6.00 32.45 -10.67
C ALA A 4 -5.89 31.85 -9.28
N GLU A 5 -7.04 31.76 -8.61
CA GLU A 5 -7.24 31.24 -7.26
C GLU A 5 -6.31 30.05 -6.99
N LYS A 6 -5.17 30.35 -6.34
CA LYS A 6 -4.07 29.39 -6.24
C LYS A 6 -4.51 28.35 -5.24
N HIS A 7 -4.87 27.17 -5.75
CA HIS A 7 -5.32 26.06 -4.92
C HIS A 7 -4.33 25.84 -3.76
N PRO A 8 -4.78 25.80 -2.49
CA PRO A 8 -3.90 25.85 -1.32
C PRO A 8 -2.95 24.65 -1.23
N ILE A 9 -3.32 23.53 -1.85
CA ILE A 9 -2.46 22.35 -2.04
C ILE A 9 -1.67 22.47 -3.35
N PRO A 10 -0.32 22.35 -3.32
CA PRO A 10 0.52 22.29 -4.52
C PRO A 10 0.09 21.23 -5.53
N LEU A 11 0.34 21.48 -6.82
CA LEU A 11 0.01 20.53 -7.90
C LEU A 11 0.73 19.18 -7.73
N PHE A 12 1.96 19.19 -7.23
CA PHE A 12 2.75 17.98 -7.01
C PHE A 12 2.04 16.99 -6.07
N TYR A 13 1.60 17.44 -4.88
CA TYR A 13 0.85 16.59 -3.95
C TYR A 13 -0.46 16.09 -4.55
N ARG A 14 -1.13 16.91 -5.36
CA ARG A 14 -2.36 16.49 -6.04
C ARG A 14 -2.11 15.37 -7.03
N ILE A 15 -1.10 15.49 -7.89
CA ILE A 15 -0.78 14.46 -8.88
C ILE A 15 -0.42 13.14 -8.17
N VAL A 16 0.46 13.22 -7.17
CA VAL A 16 0.92 12.03 -6.45
C VAL A 16 -0.20 11.37 -5.65
N LEU A 17 -0.92 12.13 -4.80
CA LEU A 17 -1.89 11.56 -3.86
C LEU A 17 -3.26 11.25 -4.49
N LEU A 18 -3.70 11.97 -5.54
CA LEU A 18 -5.03 11.76 -6.18
C LEU A 18 -5.00 10.79 -7.37
N TYR A 19 -3.84 10.58 -7.98
CA TYR A 19 -3.74 9.80 -9.22
C TYR A 19 -2.72 8.68 -9.12
N ILE A 20 -1.47 9.00 -8.82
CA ILE A 20 -0.40 7.99 -8.79
C ILE A 20 -0.69 6.96 -7.68
N GLU A 21 -1.00 7.43 -6.48
CA GLU A 21 -1.20 6.57 -5.33
C GLU A 21 -2.45 5.67 -5.42
N PRO A 22 -3.64 6.16 -5.83
CA PRO A 22 -4.79 5.29 -6.07
C PRO A 22 -4.54 4.24 -7.17
N LEU A 23 -3.75 4.58 -8.21
CA LEU A 23 -3.40 3.61 -9.25
C LEU A 23 -2.47 2.53 -8.72
N PHE A 24 -1.48 2.87 -7.91
CA PHE A 24 -0.62 1.88 -7.25
C PHE A 24 -1.41 0.98 -6.29
N ALA A 25 -2.31 1.55 -5.48
CA ALA A 25 -3.17 0.79 -4.59
C ALA A 25 -4.11 -0.16 -5.37
N LEU A 26 -4.68 0.31 -6.48
CA LEU A 26 -5.51 -0.51 -7.37
C LEU A 26 -4.71 -1.63 -8.03
N ASN A 27 -3.48 -1.36 -8.47
CA ASN A 27 -2.58 -2.40 -8.98
C ASN A 27 -2.25 -3.45 -7.91
N GLY A 28 -2.00 -3.01 -6.66
CA GLY A 28 -1.81 -3.91 -5.52
C GLY A 28 -3.03 -4.78 -5.24
N ALA A 29 -4.24 -4.19 -5.28
CA ALA A 29 -5.49 -4.92 -5.13
C ALA A 29 -5.68 -5.96 -6.24
N PHE A 30 -5.40 -5.58 -7.49
CA PHE A 30 -5.48 -6.50 -8.63
C PHE A 30 -4.51 -7.67 -8.48
N LEU A 31 -3.25 -7.43 -8.14
CA LEU A 31 -2.26 -8.49 -7.91
C LEU A 31 -2.69 -9.44 -6.81
N CYS A 32 -3.21 -8.93 -5.69
CA CYS A 32 -3.68 -9.76 -4.58
C CYS A 32 -4.85 -10.68 -4.96
N LEU A 33 -5.82 -10.16 -5.74
CA LEU A 33 -7.05 -10.88 -6.09
C LEU A 33 -6.90 -11.81 -7.30
N ALA A 34 -6.17 -11.36 -8.32
CA ALA A 34 -6.05 -12.05 -9.60
C ALA A 34 -4.76 -12.89 -9.72
N SER A 35 -3.70 -12.57 -8.99
CA SER A 35 -2.39 -13.22 -9.13
C SER A 35 -1.64 -13.32 -7.80
N PRO A 36 -2.20 -14.04 -6.80
CA PRO A 36 -1.65 -14.09 -5.45
C PRO A 36 -0.23 -14.67 -5.40
N SER A 37 0.13 -15.60 -6.30
CA SER A 37 1.50 -16.13 -6.40
C SER A 37 2.51 -15.06 -6.80
N HIS A 38 2.17 -14.22 -7.79
CA HIS A 38 3.01 -13.12 -8.24
C HIS A 38 3.09 -12.01 -7.17
N PHE A 39 2.02 -11.80 -6.42
CA PHE A 39 2.03 -10.90 -5.27
C PHE A 39 2.99 -11.42 -4.18
N LEU A 40 2.89 -12.68 -3.80
CA LEU A 40 3.72 -13.28 -2.75
C LEU A 40 5.21 -13.31 -3.11
N ASP A 41 5.56 -13.61 -4.36
CA ASP A 41 6.95 -13.52 -4.83
C ASP A 41 7.50 -12.09 -4.76
N ALA A 42 6.64 -11.09 -5.01
CA ALA A 42 7.02 -9.69 -4.92
C ALA A 42 7.16 -9.16 -3.49
N VAL A 43 6.51 -9.80 -2.50
CA VAL A 43 6.50 -9.33 -1.09
C VAL A 43 7.23 -10.24 -0.10
N SER A 44 7.58 -11.48 -0.47
CA SER A 44 8.20 -12.47 0.41
C SER A 44 9.20 -13.38 -0.33
N PRO A 45 10.49 -13.01 -0.36
CA PRO A 45 11.54 -13.85 -0.94
C PRO A 45 11.85 -15.07 -0.04
N HIS A 46 12.01 -16.26 -0.65
CA HIS A 46 12.51 -17.52 -0.05
C HIS A 46 11.56 -18.43 0.77
N HIS A 47 10.23 -18.31 0.67
CA HIS A 47 9.39 -19.37 1.24
C HIS A 47 9.40 -20.64 0.35
N PRO A 48 9.67 -21.85 0.88
CA PRO A 48 9.63 -23.11 0.13
C PRO A 48 8.28 -23.44 -0.55
N VAL A 49 7.25 -22.62 -0.35
CA VAL A 49 5.90 -22.80 -0.90
C VAL A 49 5.72 -22.13 -2.27
N ALA A 50 6.62 -21.23 -2.69
CA ALA A 50 6.61 -20.71 -4.06
C ALA A 50 6.74 -21.84 -5.11
N ASN A 51 7.44 -22.92 -4.75
CA ASN A 51 7.58 -24.12 -5.58
C ASN A 51 6.32 -25.00 -5.58
N ALA A 52 5.45 -24.87 -4.56
CA ALA A 52 4.19 -25.60 -4.46
C ALA A 52 3.07 -24.91 -5.26
N SER A 53 3.06 -23.57 -5.33
CA SER A 53 2.10 -22.82 -6.15
C SER A 53 2.31 -23.03 -7.66
N SER A 54 3.53 -23.34 -8.10
CA SER A 54 3.79 -23.78 -9.48
C SER A 54 3.26 -25.19 -9.80
N LEU A 55 2.98 -26.03 -8.80
CA LEU A 55 2.35 -27.35 -8.99
C LEU A 55 0.83 -27.27 -9.11
N ALA A 56 0.18 -26.22 -8.60
CA ALA A 56 -1.28 -26.06 -8.61
C ALA A 56 -1.83 -25.57 -9.97
N LEU A 57 -0.95 -25.23 -10.92
CA LEU A 57 -1.31 -24.84 -12.29
C LEU A 57 -1.16 -25.99 -13.30
N ALA A 58 -1.14 -27.25 -12.84
CA ALA A 58 -1.28 -28.39 -13.73
C ALA A 58 -2.75 -28.52 -14.18
N PRO A 59 -3.05 -28.71 -15.48
CA PRO A 59 -4.42 -28.88 -15.96
C PRO A 59 -5.05 -30.09 -15.27
N SER A 60 -6.31 -29.95 -14.84
CA SER A 60 -7.11 -30.90 -14.06
C SER A 60 -7.51 -32.17 -14.84
N ALA A 61 -6.56 -32.83 -15.50
CA ALA A 61 -6.76 -34.00 -16.33
C ALA A 61 -5.66 -35.05 -16.14
N ALA A 62 -5.47 -35.53 -14.91
CA ALA A 62 -4.81 -36.80 -14.65
C ALA A 62 -5.26 -37.41 -13.30
N LEU A 63 -6.24 -38.30 -13.40
CA LEU A 63 -6.35 -39.60 -12.71
C LEU A 63 -6.41 -39.65 -11.16
N SER A 64 -7.63 -39.95 -10.70
CA SER A 64 -8.02 -40.98 -9.73
C SER A 64 -6.93 -41.74 -8.93
N HIS A 65 -7.24 -41.88 -7.63
CA HIS A 65 -6.64 -42.74 -6.59
C HIS A 65 -5.54 -42.13 -5.73
N SER A 66 -5.94 -41.52 -4.60
CA SER A 66 -5.66 -42.07 -3.26
C SER A 66 -6.13 -41.09 -2.18
N SER A 67 -7.16 -41.47 -1.44
CA SER A 67 -7.57 -40.78 -0.22
C SER A 67 -6.59 -41.13 0.91
N SER A 68 -6.03 -40.11 1.58
CA SER A 68 -5.48 -40.08 2.96
C SER A 68 -4.13 -39.34 3.17
N SER A 69 -3.90 -38.22 2.47
CA SER A 69 -2.99 -37.16 2.95
C SER A 69 -3.44 -35.72 2.60
N HIS A 70 -4.63 -35.55 2.00
CA HIS A 70 -5.29 -34.29 1.60
C HIS A 70 -5.87 -33.50 2.78
N GLY A 71 -5.02 -32.97 3.65
CA GLY A 71 -5.48 -32.01 4.67
C GLY A 71 -4.53 -30.83 4.77
N ASN A 72 -3.27 -31.08 5.04
CA ASN A 72 -2.38 -30.03 5.51
C ASN A 72 -1.93 -29.03 4.42
N GLY A 73 -1.76 -29.50 3.18
CA GLY A 73 -1.31 -28.65 2.06
C GLY A 73 -2.43 -27.80 1.46
N ASP A 74 -3.60 -28.40 1.26
CA ASP A 74 -4.77 -27.72 0.68
C ASP A 74 -5.32 -26.66 1.62
N ASP A 75 -5.30 -26.93 2.94
CA ASP A 75 -5.69 -25.96 3.96
C ASP A 75 -4.74 -24.75 4.02
N ALA A 76 -3.42 -24.97 3.87
CA ALA A 76 -2.44 -23.88 3.84
C ALA A 76 -2.63 -22.97 2.63
N LEU A 77 -2.84 -23.55 1.44
CA LEU A 77 -3.12 -22.79 0.22
C LEU A 77 -4.41 -21.98 0.33
N ARG A 78 -5.46 -22.58 0.91
CA ARG A 78 -6.73 -21.90 1.18
C ARG A 78 -6.54 -20.72 2.15
N ASN A 79 -5.78 -20.91 3.23
CA ASN A 79 -5.51 -19.86 4.20
C ASN A 79 -4.74 -18.68 3.57
N VAL A 80 -3.70 -18.97 2.79
CA VAL A 80 -2.96 -17.95 2.05
C VAL A 80 -3.86 -17.20 1.09
N ARG A 81 -4.74 -17.90 0.37
CA ARG A 81 -5.70 -17.26 -0.56
C ARG A 81 -6.67 -16.32 0.15
N ILE A 82 -7.21 -16.74 1.29
CA ILE A 82 -8.08 -15.88 2.11
C ILE A 82 -7.33 -14.62 2.53
N LEU A 83 -6.08 -14.75 3.01
CA LEU A 83 -5.27 -13.61 3.43
C LEU A 83 -4.97 -12.65 2.27
N THR A 84 -4.60 -13.16 1.09
CA THR A 84 -4.36 -12.32 -0.09
C THR A 84 -5.65 -11.66 -0.57
N ASP A 85 -6.79 -12.36 -0.54
CA ASP A 85 -8.07 -11.78 -0.95
C ASP A 85 -8.49 -10.66 0.01
N MET A 86 -8.35 -10.87 1.33
CA MET A 86 -8.60 -9.84 2.35
C MET A 86 -7.70 -8.61 2.16
N LEU A 87 -6.40 -8.83 1.92
CA LEU A 87 -5.46 -7.75 1.64
C LEU A 87 -5.81 -6.99 0.36
N GLY A 88 -6.21 -7.70 -0.69
CA GLY A 88 -6.64 -7.10 -1.95
C GLY A 88 -7.90 -6.24 -1.79
N ILE A 89 -8.88 -6.70 -1.01
CA ILE A 89 -10.09 -5.94 -0.69
C ILE A 89 -9.73 -4.68 0.11
N MET A 90 -8.83 -4.77 1.10
CA MET A 90 -8.38 -3.60 1.86
C MET A 90 -7.67 -2.58 0.97
N GLN A 91 -6.84 -3.03 0.02
CA GLN A 91 -6.17 -2.16 -0.94
C GLN A 91 -7.15 -1.46 -1.90
N LEU A 92 -8.21 -2.16 -2.31
CA LEU A 92 -9.25 -1.57 -3.14
C LEU A 92 -10.03 -0.47 -2.39
N VAL A 93 -10.39 -0.73 -1.13
CA VAL A 93 -11.03 0.26 -0.26
C VAL A 93 -10.11 1.46 -0.01
N PHE A 94 -8.82 1.21 0.20
CA PHE A 94 -7.82 2.26 0.33
C PHE A 94 -7.72 3.13 -0.92
N ALA A 95 -7.61 2.52 -2.11
CA ALA A 95 -7.59 3.23 -3.39
C ALA A 95 -8.85 4.11 -3.58
N PHE A 96 -10.02 3.58 -3.25
CA PHE A 96 -11.28 4.32 -3.28
C PHE A 96 -11.27 5.51 -2.31
N ASN A 97 -10.88 5.30 -1.05
CA ASN A 97 -10.84 6.36 -0.04
C ASN A 97 -9.88 7.48 -0.43
N LEU A 98 -8.70 7.16 -0.97
CA LEU A 98 -7.79 8.19 -1.49
C LEU A 98 -8.41 8.97 -2.65
N ALA A 99 -8.93 8.23 -3.62
CA ALA A 99 -9.49 8.81 -4.82
C ALA A 99 -10.70 9.70 -4.50
N VAL A 100 -11.65 9.22 -3.70
CA VAL A 100 -12.93 9.91 -3.49
C VAL A 100 -12.81 10.91 -2.36
N THR A 101 -12.28 10.53 -1.20
CA THR A 101 -12.25 11.42 -0.03
C THR A 101 -11.37 12.64 -0.27
N LEU A 102 -10.20 12.51 -0.92
CA LEU A 102 -9.36 13.68 -1.22
C LEU A 102 -9.97 14.58 -2.30
N ARG A 103 -10.72 14.02 -3.27
CA ARG A 103 -11.48 14.83 -4.25
C ARG A 103 -12.60 15.61 -3.58
N VAL A 104 -13.34 14.96 -2.67
CA VAL A 104 -14.42 15.60 -1.90
C VAL A 104 -13.87 16.64 -0.91
N ALA A 105 -12.71 16.37 -0.30
CA ALA A 105 -12.04 17.32 0.58
C ALA A 105 -11.63 18.61 -0.15
N GLY A 106 -11.34 18.53 -1.45
CA GLY A 106 -11.02 19.66 -2.30
C GLY A 106 -9.86 20.48 -1.73
N THR A 107 -10.13 21.73 -1.36
CA THR A 107 -9.16 22.69 -0.82
C THR A 107 -8.94 22.60 0.70
N GLN A 108 -9.64 21.70 1.40
CA GLN A 108 -9.58 21.61 2.86
C GLN A 108 -8.27 20.96 3.34
N THR A 109 -7.26 21.79 3.58
CA THR A 109 -5.89 21.39 3.98
C THR A 109 -5.86 20.50 5.22
N LYS A 110 -6.74 20.73 6.20
CA LYS A 110 -6.84 19.91 7.41
C LYS A 110 -7.16 18.45 7.11
N ILE A 111 -8.10 18.19 6.20
CA ILE A 111 -8.49 16.83 5.81
C ILE A 111 -7.32 16.14 5.10
N TRP A 112 -6.65 16.86 4.19
CA TRP A 112 -5.45 16.36 3.50
C TRP A 112 -4.35 15.97 4.48
N ARG A 113 -4.06 16.82 5.48
CA ARG A 113 -3.03 16.55 6.50
C ARG A 113 -3.37 15.35 7.37
N VAL A 114 -4.63 15.23 7.81
CA VAL A 114 -5.08 14.08 8.63
C VAL A 114 -5.00 12.78 7.84
N MET A 115 -5.43 12.77 6.57
CA MET A 115 -5.30 11.61 5.70
C MET A 115 -3.83 11.24 5.47
N CYS A 116 -2.97 12.22 5.17
CA CYS A 116 -1.53 12.01 5.01
C CYS A 116 -0.87 11.50 6.29
N ALA A 117 -1.33 11.92 7.47
CA ALA A 117 -0.81 11.44 8.74
C ALA A 117 -1.13 9.96 8.99
N GLY A 118 -2.38 9.54 8.75
CA GLY A 118 -2.76 8.13 8.86
C GLY A 118 -2.02 7.24 7.87
N MET A 119 -1.85 7.75 6.65
CA MET A 119 -1.05 7.10 5.60
C MET A 119 0.44 6.98 5.97
N LEU A 120 1.04 8.06 6.47
CA LEU A 120 2.43 8.06 6.92
C LEU A 120 2.65 7.06 8.06
N LEU A 121 1.70 6.98 9.01
CA LEU A 121 1.74 5.97 10.06
C LEU A 121 1.78 4.55 9.48
N SER A 122 0.97 4.27 8.46
CA SER A 122 0.99 2.99 7.74
C SER A 122 2.35 2.72 7.10
N ASP A 123 2.94 3.70 6.42
CA ASP A 123 4.26 3.54 5.78
C ASP A 123 5.35 3.21 6.80
N LEU A 124 5.36 3.93 7.94
CA LEU A 124 6.32 3.69 9.01
C LEU A 124 6.18 2.29 9.59
N LEU A 125 4.95 1.80 9.76
CA LEU A 125 4.69 0.43 10.20
C LEU A 125 5.17 -0.60 9.18
N HIS A 126 4.93 -0.38 7.88
CA HIS A 126 5.44 -1.26 6.84
C HIS A 126 6.97 -1.29 6.80
N ILE A 127 7.63 -0.12 6.90
CA ILE A 127 9.09 -0.03 6.96
C ILE A 127 9.61 -0.79 8.18
N ALA A 128 9.02 -0.58 9.36
CA ALA A 128 9.45 -1.24 10.59
C ALA A 128 9.29 -2.77 10.52
N VAL A 129 8.18 -3.25 9.97
CA VAL A 129 7.95 -4.69 9.76
C VAL A 129 8.94 -5.24 8.73
N SER A 130 9.13 -4.57 7.59
CA SER A 130 10.09 -5.02 6.58
C SER A 130 11.52 -5.11 7.11
N VAL A 131 11.97 -4.14 7.92
CA VAL A 131 13.30 -4.19 8.54
C VAL A 131 13.39 -5.31 9.58
N ARG A 132 12.34 -5.53 10.38
CA ARG A 132 12.31 -6.61 11.37
C ARG A 132 12.32 -8.00 10.70
N GLU A 133 11.46 -8.19 9.71
CA GLU A 133 11.25 -9.49 9.08
C GLU A 133 12.36 -9.85 8.08
N TYR A 134 12.88 -8.88 7.32
CA TYR A 134 13.91 -9.15 6.31
C TYR A 134 15.32 -8.74 6.74
N GLY A 135 15.45 -7.80 7.67
CA GLY A 135 16.74 -7.21 8.06
C GLY A 135 17.34 -7.76 9.36
N ALA A 136 16.52 -8.01 10.38
CA ALA A 136 16.96 -8.34 11.74
C ALA A 136 16.78 -9.82 12.13
N GLY A 137 16.86 -10.71 11.14
CA GLY A 137 16.79 -12.16 11.33
C GLY A 137 15.42 -12.79 11.07
N GLY A 138 14.34 -12.02 10.94
CA GLY A 138 13.01 -12.54 10.55
C GLY A 138 12.36 -13.50 11.53
N VAL A 139 11.05 -13.72 11.39
CA VAL A 139 10.37 -14.79 12.12
C VAL A 139 11.07 -16.13 11.81
N GLY A 140 11.63 -16.76 12.85
CA GLY A 140 12.33 -18.05 12.74
C GLY A 140 13.77 -18.01 12.23
N GLY A 141 14.43 -16.85 12.16
CA GLY A 141 15.84 -16.77 11.73
C GLY A 141 16.05 -16.75 10.21
N GLN A 142 14.98 -16.55 9.43
CA GLN A 142 14.97 -16.61 7.96
C GLN A 142 15.30 -15.27 7.26
N GLY A 143 15.54 -14.19 8.01
CA GLY A 143 15.86 -12.87 7.44
C GLY A 143 17.22 -12.86 6.74
N VAL A 144 17.27 -12.45 5.47
CA VAL A 144 18.49 -12.43 4.64
C VAL A 144 19.40 -11.22 4.89
N GLY A 145 18.98 -10.26 5.69
CA GLY A 145 19.69 -9.01 5.96
C GLY A 145 19.45 -7.96 4.87
N VAL A 146 19.40 -6.68 5.25
CA VAL A 146 19.06 -5.56 4.34
C VAL A 146 20.03 -5.45 3.16
N GLY A 147 21.30 -5.81 3.36
CA GLY A 147 22.32 -5.78 2.30
C GLY A 147 22.17 -6.86 1.21
N ALA A 148 21.37 -7.91 1.45
CA ALA A 148 21.17 -9.01 0.51
C ALA A 148 19.85 -8.90 -0.28
N TRP A 149 19.12 -7.80 -0.12
CA TRP A 149 17.85 -7.57 -0.81
C TRP A 149 18.03 -7.51 -2.33
N ARG A 150 17.07 -8.09 -3.07
CA ARG A 150 17.08 -8.07 -4.53
C ARG A 150 16.80 -6.65 -5.01
N LEU A 151 17.10 -6.39 -6.28
CA LEU A 151 16.78 -5.10 -6.91
C LEU A 151 15.28 -4.77 -6.81
N THR A 152 14.41 -5.77 -6.98
CA THR A 152 12.96 -5.60 -6.85
C THR A 152 12.55 -5.18 -5.42
N ASP A 153 13.19 -5.76 -4.41
CA ASP A 153 12.93 -5.43 -3.00
C ASP A 153 13.36 -3.98 -2.71
N TRP A 154 14.54 -3.58 -3.22
CA TRP A 154 15.02 -2.20 -3.13
C TRP A 154 14.11 -1.21 -3.85
N ILE A 155 13.56 -1.57 -5.01
CA ILE A 155 12.61 -0.73 -5.75
C ILE A 155 11.32 -0.57 -4.94
N ASN A 156 10.74 -1.68 -4.46
CA ASN A 156 9.51 -1.66 -3.66
C ASN A 156 9.69 -0.83 -2.38
N PHE A 157 10.82 -1.01 -1.70
CA PHE A 157 11.13 -0.26 -0.49
C PHE A 157 11.45 1.22 -0.78
N GLY A 158 12.10 1.50 -1.89
CA GLY A 158 12.37 2.87 -2.35
C GLY A 158 11.09 3.63 -2.67
N ILE A 159 10.11 2.99 -3.33
CA ILE A 159 8.78 3.56 -3.56
C ILE A 159 8.07 3.83 -2.24
N LEU A 160 8.12 2.89 -1.29
CA LEU A 160 7.52 3.03 0.04
C LEU A 160 8.11 4.24 0.79
N ILE A 161 9.45 4.34 0.86
CA ILE A 161 10.13 5.48 1.50
C ILE A 161 9.81 6.79 0.76
N GLY A 162 9.87 6.78 -0.56
CA GLY A 162 9.59 7.96 -1.38
C GLY A 162 8.19 8.52 -1.12
N MET A 163 7.19 7.64 -1.08
CA MET A 163 5.81 8.02 -0.75
C MET A 163 5.67 8.49 0.70
N GLY A 164 6.36 7.85 1.65
CA GLY A 164 6.43 8.30 3.03
C GLY A 164 6.98 9.72 3.17
N VAL A 165 8.03 10.08 2.41
CA VAL A 165 8.60 11.45 2.40
C VAL A 165 7.60 12.47 1.86
N VAL A 166 6.88 12.14 0.78
CA VAL A 166 5.82 13.02 0.24
C VAL A 166 4.75 13.28 1.29
N ARG A 167 4.27 12.22 1.97
CA ARG A 167 3.24 12.33 3.01
C ARG A 167 3.74 13.10 4.24
N LEU A 168 4.99 12.91 4.64
CA LEU A 168 5.63 13.70 5.70
C LEU A 168 5.64 15.19 5.36
N GLY A 169 6.03 15.56 4.13
CA GLY A 169 6.00 16.94 3.69
C GLY A 169 4.60 17.55 3.72
N ALA A 170 3.58 16.79 3.29
CA ALA A 170 2.19 17.22 3.35
C ALA A 170 1.70 17.43 4.79
N VAL A 171 2.05 16.52 5.72
CA VAL A 171 1.69 16.64 7.15
C VAL A 171 2.33 17.87 7.80
N LEU A 172 3.62 18.12 7.49
CA LEU A 172 4.37 19.28 7.96
C LEU A 172 3.89 20.60 7.33
N GLY A 173 3.02 20.55 6.32
CA GLY A 173 2.49 21.74 5.66
C GLY A 173 3.47 22.38 4.67
N ILE A 174 4.49 21.64 4.22
CA ILE A 174 5.49 22.16 3.28
C ILE A 174 4.79 22.52 1.98
N GLY A 175 4.78 23.81 1.63
CA GLY A 175 4.15 24.34 0.41
C GLY A 175 2.63 24.49 0.46
N ILE A 176 1.96 24.16 1.57
CA ILE A 176 0.51 24.34 1.73
C ILE A 176 0.23 25.77 2.21
N HIS A 177 -0.56 26.52 1.45
CA HIS A 177 -0.96 27.88 1.83
C HIS A 177 -2.31 27.81 2.55
N GLU A 178 -2.33 28.00 3.87
CA GLU A 178 -3.59 28.12 4.61
C GLU A 178 -4.19 29.50 4.34
N GLY A 179 -5.26 29.55 3.54
CA GLY A 179 -6.00 30.77 3.30
C GLY A 179 -6.60 31.28 4.62
N GLU A 180 -6.25 32.50 5.01
CA GLU A 180 -6.81 33.15 6.19
C GLU A 180 -8.34 33.18 6.09
N ARG A 181 -9.02 32.45 6.99
CA ARG A 181 -10.44 32.69 7.25
C ARG A 181 -10.52 34.08 7.85
N LYS A 182 -10.97 35.07 7.07
CA LYS A 182 -11.35 36.37 7.61
C LYS A 182 -12.50 36.15 8.60
N ASP A 183 -12.16 36.11 9.88
CA ASP A 183 -13.14 36.17 10.97
C ASP A 183 -13.97 37.43 10.79
N HIS A 184 -15.23 37.28 10.36
CA HIS A 184 -16.25 38.32 10.47
C HIS A 184 -16.60 38.49 11.95
N LYS A 185 -15.66 39.04 12.71
CA LYS A 185 -15.89 39.49 14.09
C LYS A 185 -16.16 40.99 14.03
N GLY A 186 -17.44 41.36 13.98
CA GLY A 186 -17.88 42.72 14.31
C GLY A 186 -18.77 43.38 13.26
N LYS A 187 -20.09 43.26 13.45
CA LYS A 187 -21.03 44.40 13.46
C LYS A 187 -22.44 43.89 13.74
N ILE A 188 -22.78 43.83 15.02
CA ILE A 188 -24.14 44.13 15.45
C ILE A 188 -23.96 45.33 16.38
N SER A 189 -24.13 46.51 15.81
CA SER A 189 -24.34 47.76 16.53
C SER A 189 -25.84 47.98 16.64
#